data_AF-A0A8T3THC9-F1
#
_entry.id   AF-A0A8T3THC9-F1
#
_cell.length_a   1.000
_cell.length_b   1.000
_cell.length_c   1.000
_cell.angle_alpha   90.00
_cell.angle_beta   90.00
_cell.angle_gamma   90.00
#
_symmetry.space_group_name_H-M   'P 1'
#
loop_
_entity.id
_entity.type
_entity.pdbx_description
1 polymer ?
#
loop_
_entity_poly.entity_id
_entity_poly.type
_entity_poly.pdbx_seq_one_letter_code
_entity_poly.pdbx_strand_id
1 'polypeptide(L)' 'HQFHADGDHFRAWARRRGYLFCRLSDVRELMRPVPIPGDEARWGVCDGLHPEAHELVPA' A
#
# COMPACT_ATOMS: atom_id res chain seq x y z
N HIS A 1 -17.32 -4.78 8.23
CA HIS A 1 -16.06 -4.84 7.48
C HIS A 1 -14.97 -4.35 8.42
N GLN A 2 -14.18 -5.25 9.01
CA GLN A 2 -13.08 -4.85 9.88
C GLN A 2 -11.80 -4.83 9.03
N PHE A 3 -11.08 -3.72 9.07
CA PHE A 3 -9.74 -3.65 8.51
C PHE A 3 -8.86 -4.46 9.47
N HIS A 4 -8.42 -5.64 9.04
CA HIS A 4 -7.53 -6.47 9.85
C HIS A 4 -6.09 -6.04 9.56
N ALA A 5 -5.31 -5.74 10.60
CA ALA A 5 -3.86 -5.51 10.48
C ALA A 5 -3.08 -6.76 10.03
N ASP A 6 -3.79 -7.85 9.72
CA ASP A 6 -3.27 -9.04 9.06
C ASP A 6 -2.72 -8.66 7.68
N GLY A 7 -1.42 -8.90 7.50
CA GLY A 7 -0.70 -8.59 6.27
C GLY A 7 -1.28 -9.27 5.04
N ASP A 8 -1.74 -10.52 5.15
CA ASP A 8 -2.23 -11.30 4.03
C ASP A 8 -3.60 -10.82 3.58
N HIS A 9 -4.47 -10.48 4.53
CA HIS A 9 -5.77 -9.89 4.23
C HIS A 9 -5.65 -8.54 3.53
N PHE A 10 -4.75 -7.68 4.03
CA PHE A 10 -4.47 -6.39 3.40
C PHE A 10 -3.89 -6.56 1.99
N ARG A 11 -2.88 -7.43 1.81
CA ARG A 11 -2.27 -7.68 0.50
C ARG A 11 -3.28 -8.23 -0.50
N ALA A 12 -4.15 -9.13 -0.07
CA ALA A 12 -5.24 -9.64 -0.91
C ALA A 12 -6.24 -8.54 -1.30
N TRP A 13 -6.55 -7.60 -0.40
CA TRP A 13 -7.40 -6.45 -0.69
C TRP A 13 -6.76 -5.48 -1.68
N ALA A 14 -5.46 -5.21 -1.53
CA ALA A 14 -4.69 -4.30 -2.39
C ALA A 14 -4.55 -4.86 -3.81
N ARG A 15 -4.20 -6.15 -3.95
CA ARG A 15 -4.14 -6.84 -5.26
C ARG A 15 -5.44 -6.75 -6.03
N ARG A 16 -6.58 -7.00 -5.37
CA ARG A 16 -7.91 -6.92 -6.01
C ARG A 16 -8.24 -5.53 -6.55
N ARG A 17 -7.57 -4.49 -6.06
CA ARG A 17 -7.75 -3.08 -6.48
C ARG A 17 -6.64 -2.58 -7.40
N GLY A 18 -5.64 -3.42 -7.70
CA GLY A 18 -4.46 -3.01 -8.46
C GLY A 18 -3.56 -2.01 -7.71
N TYR A 19 -3.66 -1.95 -6.37
CA TYR A 19 -2.81 -1.07 -5.58
C TYR A 19 -1.45 -1.71 -5.33
N LEU A 20 -0.39 -0.91 -5.41
CA LEU A 20 0.98 -1.33 -5.06
C LEU A 20 1.25 -1.16 -3.56
N PHE A 21 2.16 -1.94 -3.01
CA PHE A 21 2.58 -1.87 -1.61
C PHE A 21 4.01 -1.34 -1.48
N CYS A 22 4.27 -0.46 -0.52
CA CYS A 22 5.64 -0.06 -0.19
C CYS A 22 6.34 -1.18 0.59
N ARG A 23 7.38 -1.80 0.03
CA ARG A 23 8.12 -2.90 0.69
C ARG A 23 8.86 -2.48 1.97
N LEU A 24 8.99 -1.18 2.21
CA LEU A 24 9.58 -0.61 3.43
C LEU A 24 8.57 -0.41 4.56
N SER A 25 7.28 -0.67 4.31
CA SER A 25 6.23 -0.47 5.30
C SER A 25 5.87 -1.75 6.05
N ASP A 26 5.37 -1.58 7.27
CA ASP A 26 4.56 -2.60 7.93
C ASP A 26 3.08 -2.45 7.53
N VAL A 27 2.33 -3.56 7.56
CA VAL A 27 0.87 -3.49 7.41
C VAL A 27 0.26 -3.05 8.73
N ARG A 28 -0.56 -2.00 8.68
CA ARG A 28 -1.18 -1.37 9.84
C ARG A 28 -2.66 -1.14 9.60
N GLU A 29 -3.39 -0.84 10.65
CA GLU A 29 -4.82 -0.50 10.56
C GLU A 29 -5.07 0.76 9.71
N LEU A 30 -4.14 1.72 9.73
CA LEU A 30 -4.17 2.89 8.88
C LEU A 30 -3.00 2.87 7.90
N MET A 31 -3.33 2.64 6.63
CA MET A 31 -2.40 2.78 5.51
C MET A 31 -2.65 4.10 4.78
N ARG A 32 -1.58 4.76 4.34
CA ARG A 32 -1.62 6.03 3.61
C ARG A 32 -1.48 5.79 2.10
N PRO A 33 -2.30 6.45 1.27
CA PRO A 33 -2.16 6.36 -0.18
C PRO A 33 -0.93 7.13 -0.66
N VAL A 34 -0.24 6.56 -1.65
CA VAL A 34 0.89 7.17 -2.35
C VAL A 34 0.49 7.35 -3.82
N PRO A 35 0.34 8.58 -4.33
CA PRO A 35 0.05 8.80 -5.74
C PRO A 35 1.23 8.37 -6.60
N ILE A 36 0.99 7.60 -7.66
CA ILE A 36 2.02 7.20 -8.63
C ILE A 36 1.89 8.10 -9.85
N PRO A 37 2.94 8.87 -10.22
CA PRO A 37 2.92 9.68 -11.43
C PRO A 37 2.70 8.86 -12.72
N GLY A 38 2.00 9.45 -13.68
CA GLY A 38 1.73 8.87 -15.00
C GLY A 38 0.38 9.29 -15.55
N ASP A 39 0.09 8.87 -16.78
CA ASP A 39 -1.16 9.22 -17.47
C ASP A 39 -2.39 8.49 -16.88
N GLU A 40 -2.19 7.29 -16.33
CA GLU A 40 -3.22 6.52 -15.64
C GLU A 40 -3.13 6.74 -14.12
N ALA A 41 -4.27 7.03 -13.49
CA ALA A 41 -4.38 7.19 -12.05
C ALA A 41 -4.10 5.86 -11.33
N ARG A 42 -2.93 5.75 -10.70
CA ARG A 42 -2.48 4.58 -9.96
C ARG A 42 -2.08 4.94 -8.54
N TRP A 43 -2.22 3.96 -7.64
CA TRP A 43 -2.03 4.16 -6.21
C TRP A 43 -1.09 3.11 -5.62
N GLY A 44 -0.14 3.58 -4.83
CA GLY A 44 0.57 2.79 -3.84
C GLY A 44 -0.05 2.96 -2.45
N VAL A 45 0.33 2.10 -1.51
CA VAL A 45 -0.04 2.19 -0.10
C VAL A 45 1.20 1.99 0.79
N CYS A 46 1.37 2.86 1.78
CA CYS A 46 2.51 2.94 2.69
C CYS A 46 2.02 3.21 4.12
N ASP A 47 2.77 2.79 5.15
CA ASP A 47 2.48 3.15 6.55
C ASP A 47 2.82 4.61 6.88
N GLY A 48 3.67 5.25 6.08
CA GLY A 48 4.10 6.64 6.21
C GLY A 48 5.01 6.91 7.40
N LEU A 49 5.68 5.87 7.93
CA LEU A 49 6.60 6.01 9.07
C LEU A 49 8.07 6.13 8.66
N HIS A 50 8.38 5.77 7.42
CA HIS A 50 9.74 5.74 6.90
C HIS A 50 10.05 7.03 6.11
N PRO A 51 11.25 7.63 6.25
CA PRO A 51 11.63 8.85 5.53
C PRO A 51 12.15 8.59 4.10
N GLU A 52 12.49 7.35 3.77
CA GLU A 52 13.04 6.97 2.47
C GLU A 52 12.02 7.15 1.34
N ALA A 53 12.52 7.19 0.11
CA ALA A 53 11.66 7.10 -1.06
C ALA A 53 10.88 5.78 -1.05
N HIS A 54 9.60 5.84 -1.46
CA HIS A 54 8.77 4.65 -1.51
C HIS A 54 9.24 3.66 -2.56
N GLU A 55 9.31 2.40 -2.15
CA GLU A 55 9.66 1.28 -3.01
C GLU A 55 8.43 0.44 -3.25
N LEU A 56 7.65 0.84 -4.26
CA LEU A 56 6.36 0.25 -4.57
C LEU A 56 6.52 -1.05 -5.36
N VAL A 57 5.94 -2.12 -4.84
CA VAL A 57 5.91 -3.46 -5.44
C VAL A 57 4.46 -3.96 -5.55
N PRO A 58 4.16 -4.94 -6.41
CA PRO A 58 2.87 -5.63 -6.36
C PRO A 58 2.58 -6.15 -4.95
N ALA A 59 1.36 -5.91 -4.46
CA ALA A 59 0.97 -6.22 -3.08
C ALA A 59 0.91 -7.71 -2.76
#